data_AF-A0A0J7KS85-F1
#
_entry.id   AF-A0A0J7KS85-F1
#
_cell.length_a   1.000
_cell.length_b   1.000
_cell.length_c   1.000
_cell.angle_alpha   90.00
_cell.angle_beta   90.00
_cell.angle_gamma   90.00
#
_symmetry.space_group_name_H-M   'P 1'
#
loop_
_entity.id
_entity.type
_entity.pdbx_description
1 polymer ?
#
loop_
_entity_poly.entity_id
_entity_poly.type
_entity_poly.pdbx_seq_one_letter_code
_entity_poly.pdbx_strand_id
1 'polypeptide(L)'
;MLLQRLYRVTNYRILQRILYKNIYSAYKKESGMQAVRKLWVTSPFITMGMWGFIKSKDEAETPITTKEVLLAKVDALFDQGDYKSIYNLLSNYKDSKDVDILWRLCRAIYKMSEMASDVEAPKLIYEGYDLICIALDIQEDHYAVHKWMSIFLNSKGTLEGTKAHIKELYNIKKHLLV
;
A
#
# COMPACT_ATOMS: atom_id res chain seq x y z
N MET A 1 -3.09 -33.20 -22.74
CA MET A 1 -3.32 -31.73 -22.84
C MET A 1 -3.53 -31.00 -21.51
N LEU A 2 -4.07 -31.63 -20.45
CA LEU A 2 -4.31 -30.96 -19.16
C LEU A 2 -3.03 -30.63 -18.36
N LEU A 3 -2.03 -31.51 -18.39
CA LEU A 3 -0.73 -31.30 -17.73
C LEU A 3 0.03 -30.07 -18.23
N GLN A 4 -0.04 -29.76 -19.53
CA GLN A 4 0.58 -28.56 -20.09
C GLN A 4 -0.11 -27.28 -19.63
N ARG A 5 -1.42 -27.31 -19.37
CA ARG A 5 -2.18 -26.16 -18.85
C ARG A 5 -1.84 -25.91 -17.39
N LEU A 6 -1.77 -26.96 -16.57
CA LEU A 6 -1.35 -26.85 -15.16
C LEU A 6 0.08 -26.34 -15.04
N TYR A 7 1.01 -26.85 -15.87
CA TYR A 7 2.41 -26.40 -15.87
C TYR A 7 2.57 -24.93 -16.24
N ARG A 8 1.75 -24.40 -17.18
CA ARG A 8 1.76 -22.97 -17.52
C ARG A 8 1.25 -22.09 -16.38
N VAL A 9 0.19 -22.51 -15.69
CA VAL A 9 -0.42 -21.76 -14.58
C VAL A 9 0.51 -21.74 -13.36
N THR A 10 1.11 -22.87 -13.01
CA THR A 10 2.05 -22.96 -11.88
C THR A 10 3.32 -22.16 -12.15
N ASN A 11 3.88 -22.25 -13.37
CA ASN A 11 5.05 -21.44 -13.74
C ASN A 11 4.76 -19.94 -13.72
N TYR A 12 3.56 -19.48 -14.13
CA TYR A 12 3.21 -18.06 -14.05
C TYR A 12 3.18 -17.57 -12.59
N ARG A 13 2.59 -18.34 -11.67
CA ARG A 13 2.58 -18.00 -10.23
C ARG A 13 3.99 -17.98 -9.62
N ILE A 14 4.86 -18.90 -10.04
CA ILE A 14 6.26 -18.95 -9.59
C ILE A 14 7.05 -17.78 -10.16
N LEU A 15 6.87 -17.45 -11.44
CA LEU A 15 7.51 -16.32 -12.10
C LEU A 15 7.07 -14.99 -11.48
N GLN A 16 5.78 -14.80 -11.17
CA GLN A 16 5.31 -13.61 -10.46
C GLN A 16 5.96 -13.46 -9.08
N ARG A 17 6.15 -14.56 -8.33
CA ARG A 17 6.85 -14.55 -7.04
C ARG A 17 8.34 -14.22 -7.17
N ILE A 18 9.00 -14.69 -8.22
CA ILE A 18 10.41 -14.40 -8.50
C ILE A 18 10.58 -12.93 -8.91
N LEU A 19 9.73 -12.43 -9.80
CA LEU A 19 9.74 -11.03 -10.23
C LEU A 19 9.47 -10.10 -9.04
N TYR A 20 8.47 -10.42 -8.20
CA TYR A 20 8.19 -9.65 -6.99
C TYR A 20 9.38 -9.63 -6.01
N LYS A 21 10.03 -10.77 -5.76
CA LYS A 21 11.22 -10.85 -4.89
C LYS A 21 12.40 -10.05 -5.45
N ASN A 22 12.62 -10.07 -6.75
CA ASN A 22 13.70 -9.31 -7.40
C ASN A 22 13.45 -7.80 -7.40
N ILE A 23 12.20 -7.38 -7.61
CA ILE A 23 11.84 -5.95 -7.54
C ILE A 23 11.94 -5.44 -6.09
N TYR A 24 11.50 -6.24 -5.11
CA TYR A 24 11.63 -5.90 -3.69
C TYR A 24 13.09 -5.85 -3.21
N SER A 25 13.95 -6.76 -3.69
CA SER A 25 15.38 -6.74 -3.33
C SER A 25 16.14 -5.59 -3.98
N ALA A 26 15.76 -5.16 -5.18
CA ALA A 26 16.31 -3.98 -5.84
C ALA A 26 15.97 -2.70 -5.05
N TYR A 27 14.75 -2.58 -4.54
CA TYR A 27 14.31 -1.41 -3.76
C TYR A 27 14.90 -1.37 -2.34
N LYS A 28 15.13 -2.52 -1.71
CA LYS A 28 15.73 -2.59 -0.36
C LYS A 28 17.23 -2.25 -0.34
N LYS A 29 17.89 -2.22 -1.50
CA LYS A 29 19.34 -1.99 -1.62
C LYS A 29 19.75 -0.51 -1.50
N GLU A 30 18.80 0.42 -1.44
CA GLU A 30 19.07 1.87 -1.41
C GLU A 30 18.92 2.54 -0.03
N SER A 31 18.72 1.77 1.05
CA SER A 31 18.66 2.28 2.44
C SER A 31 19.91 1.94 3.28
N GLY A 32 21.07 1.86 2.62
CA GLY A 32 22.35 1.70 3.29
C GLY A 32 22.95 3.04 3.72
N MET A 33 23.13 3.20 5.03
CA MET A 33 24.09 4.10 5.70
C MET A 33 23.57 5.49 6.13
N GLN A 34 23.29 5.63 7.43
CA GLN A 34 23.92 6.62 8.31
C GLN A 34 23.74 6.18 9.77
N ALA A 35 24.66 5.33 10.24
CA ALA A 35 24.86 5.05 11.66
C ALA A 35 25.56 6.27 12.29
N VAL A 36 24.79 7.21 12.84
CA VAL A 36 25.36 8.29 13.65
C VAL A 36 25.38 7.83 15.10
N ARG A 37 26.54 7.30 15.52
CA ARG A 37 26.93 7.21 16.93
C ARG A 37 26.98 8.64 17.50
N LYS A 38 26.05 8.99 18.39
CA LYS A 38 26.26 10.09 19.34
C LYS A 38 26.49 9.50 20.73
N LEU A 39 27.76 9.28 21.04
CA LEU A 39 28.28 9.22 22.40
C LEU A 39 28.07 10.59 23.04
N TRP A 40 27.22 10.69 24.05
CA TRP A 40 27.28 11.77 25.03
C TRP A 40 27.46 11.16 26.41
N VAL A 41 28.73 10.96 26.77
CA VAL A 41 29.16 10.91 28.16
C VAL A 41 29.80 12.26 28.45
N THR A 42 29.12 13.13 29.19
CA THR A 42 29.77 14.14 30.04
C THR A 42 28.86 14.55 31.20
N SER A 43 29.33 14.19 32.41
CA SER A 43 29.07 14.80 33.73
C SER A 43 27.77 14.49 34.52
N PRO A 44 27.88 13.95 35.75
CA PRO A 44 26.75 13.63 36.63
C PRO A 44 26.42 14.79 37.59
N PHE A 45 25.96 15.93 37.08
CA PHE A 45 25.61 17.10 37.92
C PHE A 45 24.37 17.91 37.49
N ILE A 46 23.39 17.29 36.83
CA ILE A 46 22.02 17.85 36.77
C ILE A 46 21.08 16.85 37.45
N THR A 47 21.22 16.75 38.77
CA THR A 47 20.13 16.29 39.64
C THR A 47 19.42 17.53 40.17
N MET A 48 18.10 17.41 40.34
CA MET A 48 17.25 18.31 41.12
C MET A 48 16.83 19.64 40.46
N GLY A 49 15.61 19.64 39.90
CA GLY A 49 14.75 20.82 40.01
C GLY A 49 14.27 21.43 38.70
N MET A 50 13.45 20.71 37.92
CA MET A 50 12.36 21.31 37.12
C MET A 50 11.28 20.25 36.84
N TRP A 51 10.53 19.85 37.88
CA TRP A 51 9.20 19.25 37.71
C TRP A 51 8.16 20.37 37.85
N GLY A 52 8.22 21.32 36.92
CA GLY A 52 7.23 22.38 36.78
C GLY A 52 6.31 22.01 35.63
N PHE A 53 5.06 21.66 35.94
CA PHE A 53 3.97 21.48 34.98
C PHE A 53 3.82 22.74 34.13
N ILE A 54 4.43 22.75 32.94
CA ILE A 54 4.06 23.66 31.88
C ILE A 54 2.78 23.09 31.26
N LYS A 55 1.64 23.58 31.73
CA LYS A 55 0.37 23.47 31.02
C LYS A 55 0.42 24.45 29.85
N SER A 56 1.02 24.03 28.73
CA SER A 56 0.81 24.72 27.45
C SER A 56 -0.57 24.36 26.95
N LYS A 57 -1.43 25.36 26.99
CA LYS A 57 -2.78 25.37 26.46
C LYS A 57 -2.69 25.87 25.03
N ASP A 58 -2.44 24.99 24.06
CA ASP A 58 -2.45 25.32 22.63
C ASP A 58 -2.95 24.10 21.82
N GLU A 59 -4.25 23.82 21.85
CA GLU A 59 -4.86 22.85 20.94
C GLU A 59 -5.49 23.59 19.76
N ALA A 60 -4.63 24.03 18.84
CA ALA A 60 -5.02 24.49 17.50
C ALA A 60 -4.24 23.73 16.40
N GLU A 61 -3.79 22.50 16.70
CA GLU A 61 -3.08 21.58 15.79
C GLU A 61 -3.53 20.11 16.04
N THR A 62 -4.80 19.76 15.83
CA THR A 62 -5.35 18.43 16.19
C THR A 62 -5.81 17.50 15.04
N PRO A 63 -6.00 17.91 13.78
CA PRO A 63 -6.45 16.98 12.72
C PRO A 63 -5.30 16.23 12.01
N ILE A 64 -4.10 16.82 11.90
CA ILE A 64 -2.98 16.24 11.13
C ILE A 64 -2.38 15.04 11.89
N THR A 65 -2.15 15.20 13.18
CA THR A 65 -1.62 14.15 14.06
C THR A 65 -2.55 12.94 14.14
N THR A 66 -3.87 13.15 14.15
CA THR A 66 -4.83 12.03 14.20
C THR A 66 -4.83 11.21 12.91
N LYS A 67 -4.73 11.86 11.73
CA LYS A 67 -4.58 11.17 10.45
C LYS A 67 -3.26 10.40 10.38
N GLU A 68 -2.14 11.01 10.73
CA GLU A 68 -0.83 10.35 10.68
C GLU A 68 -0.77 9.12 11.59
N VAL A 69 -1.33 9.21 12.79
CA VAL A 69 -1.45 8.06 13.72
C VAL A 69 -2.34 6.96 13.14
N LEU A 70 -3.45 7.32 12.48
CA LEU A 70 -4.31 6.37 11.78
C LEU A 70 -3.54 5.65 10.67
N LEU A 71 -2.82 6.39 9.82
CA LEU A 71 -2.04 5.83 8.72
C LEU A 71 -0.89 4.94 9.21
N ALA A 72 -0.17 5.36 10.26
CA ALA A 72 0.87 4.54 10.88
C ALA A 72 0.32 3.23 11.44
N LYS A 73 -0.86 3.26 12.05
CA LYS A 73 -1.57 2.05 12.51
C LYS A 73 -1.95 1.15 11.33
N VAL A 74 -2.45 1.71 10.23
CA VAL A 74 -2.78 0.95 9.02
C VAL A 74 -1.54 0.29 8.43
N ASP A 75 -0.44 1.02 8.32
CA ASP A 75 0.81 0.49 7.78
C ASP A 75 1.37 -0.62 8.68
N ALA A 76 1.28 -0.50 10.01
CA ALA A 76 1.63 -1.56 10.95
C ALA A 76 0.75 -2.82 10.81
N LEU A 77 -0.58 -2.66 10.64
CA LEU A 77 -1.48 -3.79 10.37
C LEU A 77 -1.16 -4.47 9.04
N PHE A 78 -0.72 -3.70 8.04
CA PHE A 78 -0.33 -4.23 6.74
C PHE A 78 0.90 -5.13 6.86
N ASP A 79 1.90 -4.70 7.62
CA ASP A 79 3.10 -5.48 7.90
C ASP A 79 2.80 -6.77 8.69
N GLN A 80 1.74 -6.75 9.52
CA GLN A 80 1.24 -7.94 10.24
C GLN A 80 0.43 -8.89 9.34
N GLY A 81 0.04 -8.45 8.13
CA GLY A 81 -0.80 -9.21 7.21
C GLY A 81 -2.30 -9.21 7.57
N ASP A 82 -2.74 -8.36 8.50
CA ASP A 82 -4.15 -8.25 8.88
C ASP A 82 -4.90 -7.25 7.99
N TYR A 83 -5.13 -7.66 6.75
CA TYR A 83 -5.76 -6.83 5.73
C TYR A 83 -7.26 -6.58 5.99
N LYS A 84 -7.94 -7.51 6.68
CA LYS A 84 -9.36 -7.37 7.01
C LYS A 84 -9.58 -6.27 8.03
N SER A 85 -8.71 -6.16 9.02
CA SER A 85 -8.75 -5.05 9.98
C SER A 85 -8.50 -3.70 9.32
N ILE A 86 -7.59 -3.64 8.33
CA ILE A 86 -7.38 -2.40 7.53
C ILE A 86 -8.65 -2.04 6.77
N TYR A 87 -9.28 -3.01 6.11
CA TYR A 87 -10.52 -2.78 5.37
C TYR A 87 -11.60 -2.19 6.27
N ASN A 88 -11.87 -2.82 7.43
CA ASN A 88 -12.88 -2.36 8.37
C ASN A 88 -12.58 -0.97 8.96
N LEU A 89 -11.29 -0.66 9.14
CA LEU A 89 -10.85 0.62 9.69
C LEU A 89 -10.98 1.75 8.67
N LEU A 90 -10.59 1.49 7.42
CA LEU A 90 -10.58 2.49 6.35
C LEU A 90 -11.88 2.56 5.54
N SER A 91 -12.77 1.56 5.62
CA SER A 91 -14.04 1.55 4.88
C SER A 91 -14.93 2.76 5.19
N ASN A 92 -14.86 3.28 6.41
CA ASN A 92 -15.61 4.45 6.85
C ASN A 92 -15.10 5.76 6.23
N TYR A 93 -13.89 5.73 5.65
CA TYR A 93 -13.23 6.88 5.04
C TYR A 93 -13.20 6.80 3.51
N LYS A 94 -13.92 5.84 2.90
CA LYS A 94 -13.99 5.71 1.43
C LYS A 94 -14.46 7.00 0.75
N ASP A 95 -15.39 7.72 1.37
CA ASP A 95 -15.95 8.96 0.82
C ASP A 95 -15.16 10.22 1.23
N SER A 96 -14.11 10.08 2.05
CA SER A 96 -13.32 11.21 2.56
C SER A 96 -12.50 11.93 1.49
N LYS A 97 -12.40 11.35 0.28
CA LYS A 97 -11.57 11.82 -0.85
C LYS A 97 -10.10 12.02 -0.49
N ASP A 98 -9.61 11.33 0.54
CA ASP A 98 -8.21 11.39 0.94
C ASP A 98 -7.40 10.34 0.16
N VAL A 99 -6.56 10.80 -0.75
CA VAL A 99 -5.76 9.95 -1.65
C VAL A 99 -4.92 8.95 -0.86
N ASP A 100 -4.33 9.37 0.27
CA ASP A 100 -3.48 8.54 1.12
C ASP A 100 -4.21 7.36 1.76
N ILE A 101 -5.48 7.58 2.09
CA ILE A 101 -6.37 6.55 2.62
C ILE A 101 -6.82 5.62 1.50
N LEU A 102 -7.24 6.18 0.36
CA LEU A 102 -7.77 5.42 -0.76
C LEU A 102 -6.76 4.39 -1.29
N TRP A 103 -5.51 4.80 -1.54
CA TRP A 103 -4.51 3.86 -2.08
C TRP A 103 -4.09 2.79 -1.05
N ARG A 104 -4.11 3.10 0.25
CA ARG A 104 -3.84 2.10 1.30
C ARG A 104 -4.98 1.10 1.45
N LEU A 105 -6.23 1.57 1.33
CA LEU A 105 -7.41 0.72 1.34
C LEU A 105 -7.42 -0.21 0.12
N CYS A 106 -7.20 0.30 -1.10
CA CYS A 106 -7.17 -0.55 -2.30
C CYS A 106 -6.02 -1.56 -2.22
N ARG A 107 -4.86 -1.20 -1.66
CA ARG A 107 -3.75 -2.12 -1.39
C ARG A 107 -4.17 -3.28 -0.48
N ALA A 108 -4.90 -2.99 0.59
CA ALA A 108 -5.42 -4.03 1.49
C ALA A 108 -6.45 -4.93 0.78
N ILE A 109 -7.38 -4.34 0.01
CA ILE A 109 -8.36 -5.08 -0.80
C ILE A 109 -7.68 -6.01 -1.79
N TYR A 110 -6.61 -5.54 -2.46
CA TYR A 110 -5.83 -6.37 -3.36
C TYR A 110 -5.24 -7.59 -2.63
N LYS A 111 -4.64 -7.39 -1.46
CA LYS A 111 -4.11 -8.48 -0.65
C LYS A 111 -5.18 -9.45 -0.18
N MET A 112 -6.36 -8.95 0.18
CA MET A 112 -7.52 -9.80 0.47
C MET A 112 -7.92 -10.62 -0.76
N SER A 113 -7.88 -10.05 -1.96
CA SER A 113 -8.21 -10.77 -3.21
C SER A 113 -7.25 -11.92 -3.50
N GLU A 114 -5.95 -11.78 -3.16
CA GLU A 114 -4.96 -12.87 -3.32
C GLU A 114 -5.24 -14.06 -2.39
N MET A 115 -5.95 -13.82 -1.28
CA MET A 115 -6.30 -14.81 -0.27
C MET A 115 -7.75 -15.32 -0.40
N ALA A 116 -8.55 -14.68 -1.24
CA ALA A 116 -9.97 -14.96 -1.38
C ALA A 116 -10.23 -16.17 -2.29
N SER A 117 -11.47 -16.66 -2.24
CA SER A 117 -11.95 -17.70 -3.16
C SER A 117 -12.05 -17.17 -4.60
N ASP A 118 -12.07 -18.08 -5.59
CA ASP A 118 -12.21 -17.70 -7.01
C ASP A 118 -13.51 -16.92 -7.31
N VAL A 119 -14.51 -17.02 -6.42
CA VAL A 119 -15.80 -16.31 -6.54
C VAL A 119 -15.73 -14.90 -5.94
N GLU A 120 -14.96 -14.72 -4.87
CA GLU A 120 -14.84 -13.44 -4.15
C GLU A 120 -13.70 -12.57 -4.68
N ALA A 121 -12.59 -13.17 -5.11
CA ALA A 121 -11.44 -12.44 -5.61
C ALA A 121 -11.78 -11.46 -6.74
N PRO A 122 -12.60 -11.81 -7.75
CA PRO A 122 -12.99 -10.84 -8.79
C PRO A 122 -13.74 -9.63 -8.23
N LYS A 123 -14.63 -9.83 -7.25
CA LYS A 123 -15.40 -8.74 -6.63
C LYS A 123 -14.49 -7.74 -5.94
N LEU A 124 -13.49 -8.25 -5.20
CA LEU A 124 -12.48 -7.43 -4.54
C LEU A 124 -11.60 -6.68 -5.54
N ILE A 125 -11.22 -7.33 -6.65
CA ILE A 125 -10.44 -6.67 -7.71
C ILE A 125 -11.22 -5.50 -8.32
N TYR A 126 -12.50 -5.67 -8.63
CA TYR A 126 -13.32 -4.58 -9.16
C TYR A 126 -13.54 -3.47 -8.12
N GLU A 127 -13.83 -3.81 -6.86
CA GLU A 127 -13.97 -2.82 -5.78
C GLU A 127 -12.69 -1.98 -5.60
N GLY A 128 -11.52 -2.64 -5.56
CA GLY A 128 -10.25 -1.93 -5.43
C GLY A 128 -9.90 -1.09 -6.67
N TYR A 129 -10.32 -1.53 -7.86
CA TYR A 129 -10.17 -0.76 -9.10
C TYR A 129 -11.01 0.52 -9.08
N ASP A 130 -12.27 0.44 -8.66
CA ASP A 130 -13.14 1.62 -8.59
C ASP A 130 -12.57 2.66 -7.60
N LEU A 131 -12.05 2.21 -6.45
CA LEU A 131 -11.41 3.08 -5.46
C LEU A 131 -10.15 3.76 -5.99
N ILE A 132 -9.30 3.05 -6.74
CA ILE A 132 -8.05 3.65 -7.26
C ILE A 132 -8.31 4.60 -8.43
N CYS A 133 -9.38 4.39 -9.21
CA CYS A 133 -9.85 5.37 -10.19
C CYS A 133 -10.27 6.68 -9.51
N ILE A 134 -11.04 6.58 -8.41
CA ILE A 134 -11.41 7.77 -7.61
C ILE A 134 -10.16 8.50 -7.10
N ALA A 135 -9.17 7.77 -6.59
CA ALA A 135 -7.92 8.37 -6.12
C ALA A 135 -7.15 9.08 -7.24
N LEU A 136 -7.14 8.51 -8.45
CA LEU A 136 -6.50 9.08 -9.63
C LEU A 136 -7.20 10.36 -10.10
N ASP A 137 -8.54 10.38 -10.04
CA ASP A 137 -9.34 11.57 -10.38
C ASP A 137 -9.12 12.72 -9.39
N ILE A 138 -8.80 12.41 -8.13
CA ILE A 138 -8.50 13.41 -7.09
C ILE A 138 -7.08 13.97 -7.27
N GLN A 139 -6.09 13.09 -7.50
CA GLN A 139 -4.70 13.48 -7.67
C GLN A 139 -4.00 12.64 -8.75
N GLU A 140 -3.89 13.22 -9.94
CA GLU A 140 -3.32 12.57 -11.13
C GLU A 140 -1.79 12.39 -11.03
N ASP A 141 -1.06 13.18 -10.25
CA ASP A 141 0.42 13.09 -10.17
C ASP A 141 0.93 12.19 -9.03
N HIS A 142 0.03 11.47 -8.35
CA HIS A 142 0.40 10.70 -7.16
C HIS A 142 1.05 9.35 -7.52
N TYR A 143 2.36 9.23 -7.30
CA TYR A 143 3.15 8.02 -7.59
C TYR A 143 2.51 6.71 -7.07
N ALA A 144 2.06 6.68 -5.81
CA ALA A 144 1.48 5.44 -5.26
C ALA A 144 0.17 5.05 -5.96
N VAL A 145 -0.63 6.04 -6.41
CA VAL A 145 -1.89 5.80 -7.10
C VAL A 145 -1.60 5.19 -8.46
N HIS A 146 -0.65 5.75 -9.20
CA HIS A 146 -0.20 5.21 -10.49
C HIS A 146 0.32 3.78 -10.37
N LYS A 147 1.13 3.51 -9.35
CA LYS A 147 1.61 2.16 -9.06
C LYS A 147 0.46 1.18 -8.82
N TRP A 148 -0.50 1.52 -7.95
CA TRP A 148 -1.63 0.64 -7.65
C TRP A 148 -2.60 0.51 -8.83
N MET A 149 -2.84 1.58 -9.58
CA MET A 149 -3.64 1.56 -10.80
C MET A 149 -3.08 0.57 -11.82
N SER A 150 -1.75 0.56 -12.02
CA SER A 150 -1.08 -0.41 -12.91
C SER A 150 -1.32 -1.87 -12.49
N ILE A 151 -1.32 -2.15 -11.18
CA ILE A 151 -1.58 -3.48 -10.61
C ILE A 151 -3.04 -3.89 -10.82
N PHE A 152 -3.98 -2.99 -10.57
CA PHE A 152 -5.41 -3.26 -10.75
C PHE A 152 -5.76 -3.46 -12.22
N LEU A 153 -5.22 -2.65 -13.15
CA LEU A 153 -5.40 -2.85 -14.58
C LEU A 153 -4.93 -4.23 -15.04
N ASN A 154 -3.77 -4.68 -14.56
CA ASN A 154 -3.24 -6.02 -14.88
C ASN A 154 -4.17 -7.15 -14.35
N SER A 155 -4.61 -7.04 -13.10
CA SER A 155 -5.51 -8.05 -12.50
C SER A 155 -6.88 -8.05 -13.17
N LYS A 156 -7.50 -6.88 -13.38
CA LYS A 156 -8.79 -6.73 -14.07
C LYS A 156 -8.71 -7.25 -15.50
N GLY A 157 -7.70 -6.87 -16.27
CA GLY A 157 -7.51 -7.35 -17.63
C GLY A 157 -7.34 -8.88 -17.69
N THR A 158 -6.70 -9.48 -16.69
CA THR A 158 -6.60 -10.94 -16.58
C THR A 158 -7.96 -11.61 -16.33
N LEU A 159 -8.84 -10.99 -15.53
CA LEU A 159 -10.20 -11.47 -15.28
C LEU A 159 -11.09 -11.34 -16.53
N GLU A 160 -10.94 -10.26 -17.29
CA GLU A 160 -11.69 -9.99 -18.52
C GLU A 160 -11.19 -10.80 -19.73
N GLY A 161 -10.00 -11.42 -19.60
CA GLY A 161 -9.42 -12.34 -20.56
C GLY A 161 -8.30 -11.74 -21.41
N THR A 162 -7.56 -12.62 -22.10
CA THR A 162 -6.29 -12.28 -22.77
C THR A 162 -6.39 -11.08 -23.73
N LYS A 163 -7.48 -10.98 -24.50
CA LYS A 163 -7.67 -9.87 -25.46
C LYS A 163 -7.83 -8.52 -24.74
N ALA A 164 -8.58 -8.49 -23.63
CA ALA A 164 -8.73 -7.29 -22.81
C ALA A 164 -7.41 -6.93 -22.15
N HIS A 165 -6.73 -7.90 -21.52
CA HIS A 165 -5.42 -7.69 -20.92
C HIS A 165 -4.40 -7.09 -21.90
N ILE A 166 -4.28 -7.63 -23.11
CA ILE A 166 -3.32 -7.11 -24.11
C ILE A 166 -3.59 -5.63 -24.43
N LYS A 167 -4.86 -5.21 -24.49
CA LYS A 167 -5.21 -3.79 -24.71
C LYS A 167 -4.78 -2.92 -23.53
N GLU A 168 -4.96 -3.41 -22.31
CA GLU A 168 -4.60 -2.67 -21.09
C GLU A 168 -3.09 -2.55 -20.87
N LEU A 169 -2.25 -3.39 -21.49
CA LEU A 169 -0.78 -3.31 -21.35
C LEU A 169 -0.21 -1.93 -21.70
N TYR A 170 -0.81 -1.23 -22.67
CA TYR A 170 -0.40 0.14 -23.02
C TYR A 170 -0.69 1.12 -21.87
N ASN A 171 -1.87 1.03 -21.26
CA ASN A 171 -2.27 1.87 -20.12
C ASN A 171 -1.43 1.56 -18.88
N ILE A 172 -1.17 0.28 -18.61
CA ILE A 172 -0.28 -0.16 -17.52
C ILE A 172 1.11 0.46 -17.70
N LYS A 173 1.68 0.38 -18.90
CA LYS A 173 2.99 0.99 -19.20
C LYS A 173 2.95 2.50 -18.96
N LYS A 174 1.89 3.20 -19.37
CA LYS A 174 1.75 4.66 -19.14
C LYS A 174 1.79 5.00 -17.66
N HIS A 175 1.04 4.28 -16.81
CA HIS A 175 1.04 4.53 -15.37
C HIS A 175 2.40 4.24 -14.72
N LEU A 176 3.16 3.26 -15.20
CA LEU A 176 4.49 2.93 -14.68
C LEU A 176 5.59 3.94 -15.03
N LEU A 177 5.33 4.86 -15.97
CA LEU A 177 6.28 5.89 -16.41
C LEU A 177 6.04 7.26 -15.77
N VAL A 178 5.01 7.37 -14.91
CA VAL A 178 4.76 8.54 -14.06
C VAL A 178 5.60 8.43 -12.80
#